data_AF-A0AAU1VY49-F1
#
_entry.id   AF-A0AAU1VY49-F1
#
_cell.length_a   1.000
_cell.length_b   1.000
_cell.length_c   1.000
_cell.angle_alpha   90.00
_cell.angle_beta   90.00
_cell.angle_gamma   90.00
#
_symmetry.space_group_name_H-M   'P 1'
#
loop_
_entity.id
_entity.type
_entity.pdbx_description
1 polymer ?
#
loop_
_entity_poly.entity_id
_entity_poly.type
_entity_poly.pdbx_seq_one_letter_code
_entity_poly.pdbx_strand_id
1 'polypeptide(L)'
;MNDMHEELFHPWGTVTPAFWGSRQEERRPTEQPMTHIPQVLRGRLTKIVATAAAGRLADAAWMAGRLDTDVTAEHGPEHLDTVHVREVRAHLAYLAGDHATSLGWYLHTARLRATIQGPGHPDTEEATRRVYSLWRAFPDADAAALGTELLGAVTDIHGPQAAVAHRTRRRLQALVAAGEVGSVAGEVSSGEIGRGEIRSIT
;
A
#
# COMPACT_ATOMS: atom_id res chain seq x y z
N MET A 1 -4.88 40.88 -6.93
CA MET A 1 -3.81 40.26 -6.13
C MET A 1 -4.21 38.82 -5.86
N ASN A 2 -3.60 37.90 -6.61
CA ASN A 2 -3.66 36.46 -6.33
C ASN A 2 -2.98 36.19 -4.99
N ASP A 3 -3.61 35.40 -4.13
CA ASP A 3 -2.86 34.38 -3.40
C ASP A 3 -3.68 33.10 -3.37
N MET A 4 -3.06 32.05 -3.92
CA MET A 4 -3.67 30.80 -4.31
C MET A 4 -3.81 29.89 -3.09
N HIS A 5 -5.04 29.56 -2.71
CA HIS A 5 -5.32 28.42 -1.84
C HIS A 5 -4.96 27.14 -2.60
N GLU A 6 -3.75 26.64 -2.40
CA GLU A 6 -3.35 25.34 -2.93
C GLU A 6 -4.06 24.25 -2.10
N GLU A 7 -5.19 23.79 -2.63
CA GLU A 7 -5.97 22.67 -2.12
C GLU A 7 -5.14 21.39 -2.19
N LEU A 8 -4.47 21.07 -1.07
CA LEU A 8 -3.63 19.88 -0.93
C LEU A 8 -4.49 18.61 -0.88
N PHE A 9 -4.67 17.96 -2.03
CA PHE A 9 -5.28 16.65 -2.15
C PHE A 9 -4.49 15.60 -1.33
N HIS A 10 -5.13 15.01 -0.32
CA HIS A 10 -4.61 13.90 0.49
C HIS A 10 -5.69 12.79 0.55
N PRO A 11 -5.32 11.51 0.69
CA PRO A 11 -6.20 10.35 0.49
C PRO A 11 -7.37 10.21 1.50
N TRP A 12 -7.65 11.22 2.32
CA TRP A 12 -8.76 11.26 3.27
C TRP A 12 -9.67 12.52 3.13
N GLY A 13 -9.57 13.28 2.03
CA GLY A 13 -10.46 14.41 1.72
C GLY A 13 -9.97 15.79 2.21
N THR A 14 -10.63 16.86 1.74
CA THR A 14 -10.25 18.28 1.95
C THR A 14 -10.82 18.85 3.26
N VAL A 15 -9.97 19.44 4.11
CA VAL A 15 -10.38 20.13 5.34
C VAL A 15 -10.32 21.64 5.13
N THR A 16 -11.44 22.35 5.24
CA THR A 16 -11.50 23.82 5.19
C THR A 16 -11.63 24.43 6.59
N PRO A 17 -11.23 25.71 6.80
CA PRO A 17 -11.35 26.38 8.11
C PRO A 17 -12.77 26.43 8.69
N ALA A 18 -13.81 26.32 7.84
CA ALA A 18 -15.21 26.25 8.27
C ALA A 18 -15.57 24.97 9.05
N PHE A 19 -14.72 23.95 9.02
CA PHE A 19 -14.88 22.70 9.76
C PHE A 19 -15.04 22.91 11.28
N TRP A 20 -14.44 23.95 11.85
CA TRP A 20 -14.46 24.23 13.28
C TRP A 20 -15.69 25.03 13.78
N GLY A 21 -16.54 25.53 12.87
CA GLY A 21 -17.61 26.47 13.22
C GLY A 21 -18.97 25.84 13.58
N SER A 22 -19.17 24.55 13.33
CA SER A 22 -20.50 23.93 13.45
C SER A 22 -20.61 23.10 14.73
N ARG A 23 -21.31 23.67 15.72
CA ARG A 23 -21.72 23.06 16.99
C ARG A 23 -22.31 21.66 16.76
N GLN A 24 -21.66 20.65 17.36
CA GLN A 24 -22.13 19.27 17.42
C GLN A 24 -23.22 19.16 18.49
N GLU A 25 -24.49 19.13 18.08
CA GLU A 25 -25.59 18.64 18.91
C GLU A 25 -25.90 17.19 18.47
N GLU A 26 -25.84 16.27 19.44
CA GLU A 26 -26.58 15.01 19.52
C GLU A 26 -26.29 13.87 18.51
N ARG A 27 -25.38 12.95 18.87
CA ARG A 27 -25.68 11.51 19.05
C ARG A 27 -24.45 10.75 19.55
N ARG A 28 -24.52 10.15 20.75
CA ARG A 28 -23.68 9.01 21.10
C ARG A 28 -24.39 7.71 20.73
N PRO A 29 -23.73 6.88 19.92
CA PRO A 29 -23.56 5.47 20.29
C PRO A 29 -22.09 5.04 20.16
N THR A 30 -21.59 4.39 21.21
CA THR A 30 -20.43 3.47 21.30
C THR A 30 -19.22 3.70 20.37
N GLU A 31 -18.13 4.12 21.00
CA GLU A 31 -16.75 4.28 20.49
C GLU A 31 -16.42 3.38 19.28
N GLN A 32 -16.16 4.01 18.14
CA GLN A 32 -15.45 3.43 17.00
C GLN A 32 -14.22 4.29 16.66
N PRO A 33 -13.18 3.67 16.09
CA PRO A 33 -11.83 3.75 16.62
C PRO A 33 -11.05 4.90 15.99
N MET A 34 -10.48 5.75 16.83
CA MET A 34 -9.46 6.66 16.35
C MET A 34 -8.20 5.84 16.10
N THR A 35 -7.58 6.05 14.96
CA THR A 35 -6.17 5.74 14.69
C THR A 35 -5.33 6.39 15.80
N HIS A 36 -5.19 5.71 16.94
CA HIS A 36 -4.44 6.21 18.07
C HIS A 36 -2.98 6.01 17.70
N ILE A 37 -2.36 7.02 17.07
CA ILE A 37 -0.91 7.12 17.07
C ILE A 37 -0.53 7.06 18.56
N PRO A 38 0.15 5.99 19.01
CA PRO A 38 0.45 5.83 20.41
C PRO A 38 1.13 7.10 20.90
N GLN A 39 0.61 7.71 21.97
CA GLN A 39 1.15 9.01 22.42
C GLN A 39 2.65 8.95 22.65
N VAL A 40 3.14 7.79 23.10
CA VAL A 40 4.57 7.48 23.27
C VAL A 40 5.38 7.59 21.96
N LEU A 41 4.76 7.31 20.81
CA LEU A 41 5.42 7.35 19.50
C LEU A 41 5.26 8.67 18.75
N ARG A 42 4.30 9.52 19.16
CA ARG A 42 3.88 10.71 18.40
C ARG A 42 5.04 11.58 17.97
N GLY A 43 5.90 12.00 18.90
CA GLY A 43 7.02 12.90 18.60
C GLY A 43 8.04 12.30 17.63
N ARG A 44 8.35 11.00 17.77
CA ARG A 44 9.31 10.29 16.91
C ARG A 44 8.75 10.09 15.51
N LEU A 45 7.47 9.73 15.40
CA LEU A 45 6.75 9.58 14.13
C LEU A 45 6.57 10.91 13.39
N THR A 46 6.23 11.99 14.10
CA THR A 46 6.14 13.33 13.48
C THR A 46 7.45 13.72 12.80
N LYS A 47 8.59 13.44 13.43
CA LYS A 47 9.90 13.73 12.83
C LYS A 47 10.16 12.91 11.57
N ILE A 48 9.79 11.62 11.57
CA ILE A 48 9.90 10.75 10.38
C ILE A 48 9.05 11.30 9.25
N VAL A 49 7.78 11.62 9.51
CA VAL A 49 6.84 12.15 8.51
C VAL A 49 7.33 13.48 7.94
N ALA A 50 7.79 14.40 8.79
CA ALA A 50 8.34 15.69 8.35
C ALA A 50 9.59 15.50 7.48
N THR A 51 10.45 14.52 7.82
CA THR A 51 11.65 14.21 7.03
C THR A 51 11.29 13.66 5.65
N ALA A 52 10.27 12.78 5.58
CA ALA A 52 9.76 12.27 4.32
C ALA A 52 9.11 13.38 3.47
N ALA A 53 8.32 14.27 4.08
CA ALA A 53 7.71 15.40 3.41
C ALA A 53 8.73 16.40 2.84
N ALA A 54 9.94 16.46 3.43
CA ALA A 54 11.06 17.22 2.89
C ALA A 54 11.84 16.50 1.76
N GLY A 55 11.31 15.39 1.22
CA GLY A 55 11.93 14.60 0.15
C GLY A 55 13.09 13.70 0.61
N ARG A 56 13.39 13.66 1.92
CA ARG A 56 14.50 12.87 2.48
C ARG A 56 14.06 11.46 2.85
N LEU A 57 13.57 10.71 1.86
CA LEU A 57 12.95 9.39 2.07
C LEU A 57 13.93 8.36 2.67
N ALA A 58 15.20 8.38 2.26
CA ALA A 58 16.21 7.47 2.81
C ALA A 58 16.46 7.71 4.31
N ASP A 59 16.53 8.98 4.73
CA ASP A 59 16.70 9.33 6.14
C ASP A 59 15.46 8.98 6.96
N ALA A 60 14.27 9.24 6.42
CA ALA A 60 13.01 8.84 7.06
C ALA A 60 12.93 7.31 7.22
N ALA A 61 13.35 6.54 6.22
CA ALA A 61 13.39 5.08 6.27
C ALA A 61 14.39 4.57 7.32
N TRP A 62 15.59 5.16 7.39
CA TRP A 62 16.57 4.85 8.42
C TRP A 62 16.02 5.13 9.84
N MET A 63 15.37 6.29 10.02
CA MET A 63 14.75 6.66 11.29
C MET A 63 13.61 5.71 11.68
N ALA A 64 12.78 5.30 10.73
CA ALA A 64 11.70 4.34 10.96
C ALA A 64 12.24 2.95 11.31
N GLY A 65 13.33 2.51 10.67
CA GLY A 65 14.02 1.26 11.03
C GLY A 65 14.56 1.28 12.46
N ARG A 66 15.21 2.39 12.86
CA ARG A 66 15.65 2.58 14.25
C ARG A 66 14.48 2.57 15.24
N LEU A 67 13.38 3.24 14.90
CA LEU A 67 12.19 3.24 15.74
C LEU A 67 11.60 1.84 15.91
N ASP A 68 11.56 1.04 14.84
CA ASP A 68 11.06 -0.34 14.89
C ASP A 68 11.93 -1.21 15.82
N THR A 69 13.26 -1.07 15.75
CA THR A 69 14.19 -1.74 16.67
C THR A 69 13.91 -1.37 18.12
N ASP A 70 13.80 -0.08 18.42
CA ASP A 70 13.61 0.40 19.79
C ASP A 70 12.25 -0.06 20.36
N VAL A 71 11.17 0.10 19.58
CA VAL A 71 9.80 -0.26 20.00
C VAL A 71 9.65 -1.78 20.10
N THR A 72 10.29 -2.54 19.21
CA THR A 72 10.34 -4.02 19.32
C THR A 72 11.07 -4.45 20.60
N ALA A 73 12.17 -3.78 20.97
CA ALA A 73 12.89 -4.10 22.21
C ALA A 73 12.08 -3.76 23.46
N GLU A 74 11.28 -2.69 23.42
CA GLU A 74 10.47 -2.22 24.55
C GLU A 74 9.18 -3.04 24.76
N HIS A 75 8.48 -3.36 23.68
CA HIS A 75 7.13 -3.95 23.74
C HIS A 75 7.01 -5.33 23.09
N GLY A 76 8.02 -5.75 22.34
CA GLY A 76 7.99 -7.00 21.58
C GLY A 76 7.48 -6.84 20.14
N PRO A 77 7.70 -7.87 19.30
CA PRO A 77 7.41 -7.81 17.86
C PRO A 77 5.92 -7.87 17.50
N GLU A 78 5.06 -8.31 18.43
CA GLU A 78 3.60 -8.45 18.25
C GLU A 78 2.81 -7.36 18.97
N HIS A 79 3.47 -6.32 19.50
CA HIS A 79 2.77 -5.19 20.08
C HIS A 79 2.20 -4.27 19.00
N LEU A 80 1.00 -3.71 19.19
CA LEU A 80 0.34 -2.87 18.18
C LEU A 80 1.14 -1.59 17.86
N ASP A 81 1.89 -1.07 18.83
CA ASP A 81 2.80 0.06 18.60
C ASP A 81 3.92 -0.31 17.62
N THR A 82 4.48 -1.52 17.74
CA THR A 82 5.46 -2.07 16.80
C THR A 82 4.84 -2.26 15.41
N VAL A 83 3.61 -2.78 15.35
CA VAL A 83 2.85 -2.92 14.10
C VAL A 83 2.69 -1.55 13.42
N HIS A 84 2.35 -0.50 14.17
CA HIS A 84 2.17 0.84 13.63
C HIS A 84 3.47 1.42 13.04
N VAL A 85 4.61 1.21 13.70
CA VAL A 85 5.91 1.65 13.14
C VAL A 85 6.23 0.90 11.84
N ARG A 86 5.91 -0.39 11.75
CA ARG A 86 6.12 -1.18 10.53
C ARG A 86 5.20 -0.76 9.39
N GLU A 87 3.97 -0.32 9.68
CA GLU A 87 3.08 0.30 8.68
C GLU A 87 3.68 1.61 8.13
N VAL A 88 4.37 2.38 8.96
CA VAL A 88 5.10 3.58 8.51
C VAL A 88 6.27 3.21 7.61
N ARG A 89 7.02 2.14 7.93
CA ARG A 89 8.08 1.62 7.05
C ARG A 89 7.52 1.20 5.69
N ALA A 90 6.38 0.51 5.68
CA ALA A 90 5.68 0.13 4.46
C ALA A 90 5.31 1.35 3.60
N HIS A 91 4.82 2.41 4.25
CA HIS A 91 4.44 3.64 3.56
C HIS A 91 5.64 4.38 2.97
N LEU A 92 6.75 4.47 3.70
CA LEU A 92 7.97 5.10 3.22
C LEU A 92 8.55 4.37 2.00
N ALA A 93 8.50 3.03 1.99
CA ALA A 93 8.90 2.25 0.82
C ALA A 93 8.01 2.55 -0.39
N TYR A 94 6.70 2.70 -0.19
CA TYR A 94 5.78 3.11 -1.26
C TYR A 94 6.14 4.49 -1.83
N LEU A 95 6.38 5.48 -0.97
CA LEU A 95 6.78 6.82 -1.41
C LEU A 95 8.11 6.82 -2.17
N ALA A 96 9.00 5.86 -1.88
CA ALA A 96 10.26 5.67 -2.59
C ALA A 96 10.12 4.88 -3.91
N GLY A 97 8.90 4.42 -4.26
CA GLY A 97 8.65 3.58 -5.44
C GLY A 97 9.05 2.12 -5.28
N ASP A 98 9.42 1.68 -4.08
CA ASP A 98 9.75 0.28 -3.79
C ASP A 98 8.48 -0.50 -3.43
N HIS A 99 7.74 -0.88 -4.49
CA HIS A 99 6.45 -1.57 -4.37
C HIS A 99 6.58 -2.94 -3.69
N ALA A 100 7.68 -3.67 -3.92
CA ALA A 100 7.91 -4.99 -3.33
C ALA A 100 8.11 -4.87 -1.82
N THR A 101 9.02 -4.00 -1.37
CA THR A 101 9.24 -3.78 0.07
C THR A 101 8.00 -3.22 0.75
N SER A 102 7.28 -2.30 0.08
CA SER A 102 6.04 -1.74 0.62
C SER A 102 4.97 -2.81 0.84
N LEU A 103 4.70 -3.64 -0.17
CA LEU A 103 3.70 -4.69 -0.07
C LEU A 103 4.08 -5.71 1.01
N GLY A 104 5.34 -6.16 1.04
CA GLY A 104 5.81 -7.12 2.04
C GLY A 104 5.59 -6.63 3.47
N TRP A 105 5.92 -5.37 3.78
CA TRP A 105 5.66 -4.82 5.11
C TRP A 105 4.17 -4.70 5.42
N TYR A 106 3.35 -4.22 4.48
CA TYR A 106 1.91 -4.13 4.71
C TYR A 106 1.26 -5.50 4.92
N LEU A 107 1.64 -6.51 4.15
CA LEU A 107 1.18 -7.89 4.33
C LEU A 107 1.60 -8.45 5.69
N HIS A 108 2.85 -8.23 6.10
CA HIS A 108 3.33 -8.61 7.42
C HIS A 108 2.49 -7.97 8.54
N THR A 109 2.22 -6.67 8.46
CA THR A 109 1.39 -5.97 9.47
C THR A 109 -0.06 -6.43 9.46
N ALA A 110 -0.65 -6.76 8.31
CA ALA A 110 -1.99 -7.31 8.22
C ALA A 110 -2.09 -8.70 8.89
N ARG A 111 -1.07 -9.56 8.71
CA ARG A 111 -0.97 -10.85 9.39
C ARG A 111 -0.84 -10.67 10.90
N LEU A 112 0.01 -9.76 11.36
CA LEU A 112 0.14 -9.45 12.79
C LEU A 112 -1.19 -8.99 13.40
N ARG A 113 -1.92 -8.09 12.72
CA ARG A 113 -3.26 -7.67 13.19
C ARG A 113 -4.24 -8.83 13.26
N ALA A 114 -4.24 -9.72 12.27
CA ALA A 114 -5.06 -10.92 12.29
C ALA A 114 -4.72 -11.84 13.48
N THR A 115 -3.44 -11.98 13.82
CA THR A 115 -2.97 -12.75 14.98
C THR A 115 -3.36 -12.09 16.31
N ILE A 116 -3.14 -10.78 16.44
CA ILE A 116 -3.30 -10.04 17.70
C ILE A 116 -4.78 -9.74 18.00
N GLN A 117 -5.51 -9.28 16.98
CA GLN A 117 -6.88 -8.75 17.11
C GLN A 117 -7.94 -9.71 16.57
N GLY A 118 -7.53 -10.71 15.77
CA GLY A 118 -8.42 -11.63 15.08
C GLY A 118 -8.71 -11.21 13.63
N PRO A 119 -9.08 -12.16 12.75
CA PRO A 119 -9.31 -11.92 11.32
C PRO A 119 -10.51 -11.01 11.04
N GLY A 120 -11.59 -11.11 11.83
CA GLY A 120 -12.80 -10.29 11.68
C GLY A 120 -12.77 -8.95 12.42
N HIS A 121 -11.62 -8.56 12.99
CA HIS A 121 -11.51 -7.27 13.68
C HIS A 121 -11.51 -6.12 12.66
N PRO A 122 -12.21 -4.99 12.92
CA PRO A 122 -12.26 -3.86 12.00
C PRO A 122 -10.89 -3.36 11.53
N ASP A 123 -9.90 -3.30 12.41
CA ASP A 123 -8.53 -2.90 12.04
C ASP A 123 -7.82 -3.91 11.13
N THR A 124 -8.10 -5.21 11.28
CA THR A 124 -7.55 -6.26 10.41
C THR A 124 -8.18 -6.17 9.02
N GLU A 125 -9.50 -5.97 8.95
CA GLU A 125 -10.22 -5.73 7.70
C GLU A 125 -9.69 -4.48 7.00
N GLU A 126 -9.53 -3.38 7.74
CA GLU A 126 -8.99 -2.12 7.24
C GLU A 126 -7.55 -2.27 6.72
N ALA A 127 -6.69 -2.98 7.44
CA ALA A 127 -5.33 -3.26 7.00
C ALA A 127 -5.32 -4.01 5.66
N THR A 128 -6.10 -5.09 5.53
CA THR A 128 -6.19 -5.84 4.26
C THR A 128 -6.82 -5.03 3.12
N ARG A 129 -7.80 -4.17 3.41
CA ARG A 129 -8.39 -3.23 2.44
C ARG A 129 -7.35 -2.21 1.95
N ARG A 130 -6.50 -1.71 2.85
CA ARG A 130 -5.39 -0.81 2.51
C ARG A 130 -4.38 -1.50 1.61
N VAL A 131 -3.96 -2.72 1.94
CA VAL A 131 -3.02 -3.47 1.10
C VAL A 131 -3.58 -3.67 -0.31
N TYR A 132 -4.85 -4.09 -0.43
CA TYR A 132 -5.49 -4.25 -1.73
C TYR A 132 -5.57 -2.93 -2.50
N SER A 133 -5.89 -1.82 -1.82
CA SER A 133 -5.97 -0.51 -2.47
C SER A 133 -4.62 -0.01 -2.98
N LEU A 134 -3.56 -0.24 -2.19
CA LEU A 134 -2.19 0.05 -2.57
C LEU A 134 -1.75 -0.76 -3.79
N TRP A 135 -1.96 -2.07 -3.77
CA TRP A 135 -1.60 -2.97 -4.87
C TRP A 135 -2.32 -2.62 -6.17
N ARG A 136 -3.55 -2.10 -6.11
CA ARG A 136 -4.25 -1.60 -7.30
C ARG A 136 -3.63 -0.36 -7.93
N ALA A 137 -2.87 0.41 -7.16
CA ALA A 137 -2.23 1.63 -7.62
C ALA A 137 -0.81 1.37 -8.18
N PHE A 138 -0.27 0.16 -8.02
CA PHE A 138 1.01 -0.20 -8.62
C PHE A 138 0.91 -0.27 -10.15
N PRO A 139 2.02 -0.03 -10.87
CA PRO A 139 2.13 -0.37 -12.28
C PRO A 139 1.71 -1.83 -12.53
N ASP A 140 1.05 -2.10 -13.65
CA ASP A 140 0.45 -3.41 -13.92
C ASP A 140 1.48 -4.55 -13.88
N ALA A 141 2.73 -4.30 -14.30
CA ALA A 141 3.82 -5.27 -14.21
C ALA A 141 4.15 -5.65 -12.76
N ASP A 142 4.29 -4.66 -11.87
CA ASP A 142 4.56 -4.89 -10.44
C ASP A 142 3.35 -5.53 -9.76
N ALA A 143 2.14 -5.09 -10.12
CA ALA A 143 0.91 -5.66 -9.60
C ALA A 143 0.76 -7.13 -10.01
N ALA A 144 1.10 -7.50 -11.25
CA ALA A 144 1.11 -8.88 -11.69
C ALA A 144 2.13 -9.72 -10.93
N ALA A 145 3.37 -9.21 -10.80
CA ALA A 145 4.45 -9.91 -10.12
C ALA A 145 4.16 -10.17 -8.63
N LEU A 146 3.56 -9.19 -7.94
CA LEU A 146 3.36 -9.24 -6.49
C LEU A 146 1.97 -9.75 -6.08
N GLY A 147 1.02 -9.86 -7.01
CA GLY A 147 -0.38 -10.16 -6.71
C GLY A 147 -0.62 -11.56 -6.10
N THR A 148 0.25 -12.53 -6.41
CA THR A 148 0.18 -13.88 -5.81
C THR A 148 0.42 -13.85 -4.30
N GLU A 149 1.39 -13.04 -3.84
CA GLU A 149 1.69 -12.89 -2.42
C GLU A 149 0.52 -12.25 -1.67
N LEU A 150 -0.06 -11.19 -2.26
CA LEU A 150 -1.27 -10.57 -1.74
C LEU A 150 -2.43 -11.57 -1.66
N LEU A 151 -2.68 -12.32 -2.73
CA LEU A 151 -3.77 -13.31 -2.78
C LEU A 151 -3.61 -14.38 -1.70
N GLY A 152 -2.39 -14.89 -1.52
CA GLY A 152 -2.07 -15.85 -0.46
C GLY A 152 -2.39 -15.27 0.91
N ALA A 153 -1.84 -14.10 1.24
CA ALA A 153 -2.06 -13.49 2.54
C ALA A 153 -3.53 -13.16 2.86
N VAL A 154 -4.29 -12.61 1.91
CA VAL A 154 -5.72 -12.31 2.18
C VAL A 154 -6.57 -13.59 2.24
N THR A 155 -6.16 -14.66 1.57
CA THR A 155 -6.78 -15.98 1.67
C THR A 155 -6.47 -16.62 3.02
N ASP A 156 -5.24 -16.50 3.52
CA ASP A 156 -4.83 -17.00 4.83
C ASP A 156 -5.61 -16.30 5.96
N ILE A 157 -5.77 -14.97 5.88
CA ILE A 157 -6.41 -14.16 6.92
C ILE A 157 -7.94 -14.36 6.91
N HIS A 158 -8.59 -14.23 5.74
CA HIS A 158 -10.05 -14.12 5.64
C HIS A 158 -10.73 -15.34 5.03
N GLY A 159 -9.95 -16.30 4.53
CA GLY A 159 -10.44 -17.46 3.79
C GLY A 159 -10.60 -17.22 2.29
N PRO A 160 -10.67 -18.30 1.49
CA PRO A 160 -10.65 -18.24 0.02
C PRO A 160 -11.88 -17.58 -0.61
N GLN A 161 -13.00 -17.56 0.12
CA GLN A 161 -14.29 -17.00 -0.32
C GLN A 161 -14.50 -15.54 0.12
N ALA A 162 -13.55 -14.95 0.86
CA ALA A 162 -13.66 -13.58 1.27
C ALA A 162 -13.70 -12.64 0.06
N ALA A 163 -14.47 -11.56 0.16
CA ALA A 163 -14.65 -10.61 -0.94
C ALA A 163 -13.32 -10.00 -1.40
N VAL A 164 -12.37 -9.77 -0.48
CA VAL A 164 -11.02 -9.29 -0.82
C VAL A 164 -10.22 -10.34 -1.60
N ALA A 165 -10.27 -11.62 -1.23
CA ALA A 165 -9.60 -12.70 -1.94
C ALA A 165 -10.17 -12.89 -3.35
N HIS A 166 -11.50 -12.85 -3.51
CA HIS A 166 -12.14 -12.91 -4.82
C HIS A 166 -11.73 -11.73 -5.72
N ARG A 167 -11.73 -10.50 -5.18
CA ARG A 167 -11.31 -9.30 -5.92
C ARG A 167 -9.84 -9.38 -6.34
N THR A 168 -8.95 -9.77 -5.44
CA THR A 168 -7.52 -9.94 -5.75
C THR A 168 -7.31 -10.97 -6.86
N ARG A 169 -7.94 -12.15 -6.74
CA ARG A 169 -7.82 -13.23 -7.75
C ARG A 169 -8.27 -12.76 -9.13
N ARG A 170 -9.43 -12.13 -9.22
CA ARG A 170 -9.98 -11.64 -10.51
C ARG A 170 -9.07 -10.60 -11.16
N ARG A 171 -8.56 -9.64 -10.38
CA ARG A 171 -7.64 -8.62 -10.94
C ARG A 171 -6.31 -9.25 -11.36
N LEU A 172 -5.74 -10.15 -10.56
CA LEU A 172 -4.49 -10.83 -10.89
C LEU A 172 -4.61 -11.62 -12.21
N GLN A 173 -5.72 -12.34 -12.39
CA GLN A 173 -6.00 -13.05 -13.65
C GLN A 173 -6.07 -12.10 -14.85
N ALA A 174 -6.71 -10.94 -14.70
CA ALA A 174 -6.78 -9.94 -15.77
C ALA A 174 -5.40 -9.34 -16.10
N LEU A 175 -4.56 -9.08 -15.09
CA LEU A 175 -3.21 -8.56 -15.28
C LEU A 175 -2.30 -9.57 -16.02
N VAL A 176 -2.35 -10.84 -15.62
CA VAL A 176 -1.56 -11.91 -16.28
C VAL A 176 -1.99 -12.09 -17.73
N ALA A 177 -3.30 -12.17 -18.00
CA ALA A 177 -3.81 -12.30 -19.36
C ALA A 177 -3.43 -11.10 -20.24
N ALA A 178 -3.44 -9.88 -19.72
CA ALA A 178 -3.01 -8.70 -20.45
C ALA A 178 -1.51 -8.72 -20.80
N GLY A 179 -0.67 -9.22 -19.88
CA GLY A 179 0.77 -9.38 -20.11
C GLY A 179 1.10 -10.41 -21.19
N GLU A 180 0.36 -11.53 -21.24
CA GLU A 180 0.51 -12.56 -22.27
C GLU A 180 0.17 -12.02 -23.67
N VAL A 181 -0.91 -11.25 -23.81
CA VAL A 181 -1.32 -10.65 -25.09
C VAL A 181 -0.31 -9.61 -25.58
N GLY A 182 0.27 -8.81 -24.68
CA GLY A 182 1.32 -7.84 -25.01
C GLY A 182 2.62 -8.49 -25.48
N SER A 183 2.99 -9.63 -24.92
CA SER A 183 4.17 -10.40 -25.33
C SER A 183 4.02 -10.96 -26.74
N VAL A 184 2.86 -11.54 -27.06
CA VAL A 184 2.60 -12.13 -28.39
C VAL A 184 2.57 -11.07 -29.50
N ALA A 185 2.02 -9.88 -29.24
CA ALA A 185 1.97 -8.80 -30.23
C ALA A 185 3.36 -8.18 -30.53
N GLY A 186 4.29 -8.21 -29.55
CA GLY A 186 5.66 -7.72 -29.72
C GLY A 186 6.53 -8.60 -30.61
N GLU A 187 6.25 -9.91 -30.70
CA GLU A 187 7.00 -10.85 -31.52
C GLU A 187 6.61 -10.82 -33.02
N VAL A 188 5.38 -10.44 -33.35
CA VAL A 188 4.91 -10.40 -34.76
C VAL A 188 5.51 -9.23 -35.55
N SER A 189 6.03 -8.18 -34.89
CA SER A 189 6.58 -7.00 -35.58
C SER A 189 8.03 -7.13 -36.05
N SER A 190 8.73 -8.24 -35.76
CA SER A 190 10.17 -8.40 -36.08
C SER A 190 10.47 -9.36 -37.25
N GLY A 191 9.44 -9.94 -37.87
CA GLY A 191 9.60 -10.80 -39.04
C GLY A 191 8.77 -10.31 -40.20
N GLU A 192 9.37 -9.51 -41.11
CA GLU A 192 9.19 -9.55 -42.58
C GLU A 192 9.63 -8.23 -43.24
N ILE A 193 10.76 -8.25 -43.96
CA ILE A 193 10.88 -7.91 -45.40
C ILE A 193 12.32 -8.12 -45.88
N GLY A 194 12.78 -9.38 -45.89
CA GLY A 194 13.95 -9.78 -46.68
C GLY A 194 13.54 -9.93 -48.15
N ARG A 195 13.71 -8.86 -48.92
CA ARG A 195 13.40 -8.80 -50.36
C ARG A 195 14.03 -9.96 -51.12
N GLY A 196 13.19 -10.71 -51.84
CA GLY A 196 13.62 -11.67 -52.85
C GLY A 196 14.34 -10.95 -53.99
N GLU A 197 15.64 -11.17 -54.13
CA GLU A 197 16.34 -10.99 -55.40
C GLU A 197 16.16 -12.28 -56.21
N ILE A 198 15.21 -12.26 -57.14
CA ILE A 198 15.19 -13.19 -58.27
C ILE A 198 16.30 -12.74 -59.22
N ARG A 199 17.40 -13.50 -59.30
CA ARG A 199 18.36 -13.37 -60.40
C ARG A 199 18.14 -14.50 -61.40
N SER A 200 17.70 -14.08 -62.59
CA SER A 200 17.56 -14.90 -63.78
C SER A 200 18.90 -15.51 -64.21
N ILE A 201 18.89 -16.84 -64.29
CA ILE A 201 19.41 -17.70 -65.35
C ILE A 201 20.05 -16.96 -66.55
N THR A 202 21.34 -17.20 -66.78
CA THR A 202 21.97 -17.44 -68.10
C THR A 202 23.30 -18.16 -67.86
#